data_AF-A0AAU2EQW1-F1
#
_entry.id   AF-A0AAU2EQW1-F1
#
_cell.length_a   1.000
_cell.length_b   1.000
_cell.length_c   1.000
_cell.angle_alpha   90.00
_cell.angle_beta   90.00
_cell.angle_gamma   90.00
#
_symmetry.space_group_name_H-M   'P 1'
#
loop_
_entity.id
_entity.type
_entity.pdbx_description
1 polymer ?
#
loop_
_entity_poly.entity_id
_entity_poly.type
_entity_poly.pdbx_seq_one_letter_code
_entity_poly.pdbx_strand_id
1 'polypeptide(L)'
;MFHTTLFSKVGERMRCQLEELWDHAERYRRYRVSTVDVAEVTRIAHDEHAAILDAAQKRAATRCGQLIAQHLARTALTSIAGLDATHDPWNVRGAARFASAGS
;
A
#
# COMPACT_ATOMS: atom_id res chain seq x y z
N MET A 1 2.53 12.69 1.42
CA MET A 1 3.59 13.05 2.39
C MET A 1 4.12 11.85 3.17
N PHE A 2 3.28 10.93 3.68
CA PHE A 2 3.75 9.71 4.40
C PHE A 2 4.67 8.81 3.55
N HIS A 3 4.24 8.41 2.35
CA HIS A 3 4.98 7.46 1.50
C HIS A 3 6.33 8.01 1.00
N THR A 4 6.37 9.29 0.63
CA THR A 4 7.61 9.97 0.22
C THR A 4 8.66 9.97 1.34
N THR A 5 8.24 10.13 2.60
CA THR A 5 9.14 10.07 3.75
C THR A 5 9.61 8.63 4.02
N LEU A 6 8.70 7.67 3.94
CA LEU A 6 8.99 6.25 4.13
C LEU A 6 10.04 5.74 3.12
N PHE A 7 9.99 6.24 1.89
CA PHE A 7 10.90 5.84 0.81
C PHE A 7 12.15 6.72 0.66
N SER A 8 12.32 7.73 1.53
CA SER A 8 13.44 8.68 1.42
C SER A 8 14.84 8.06 1.58
N LYS A 9 14.92 6.84 2.11
CA LYS A 9 16.18 6.11 2.35
C LYS A 9 16.38 4.89 1.46
N VAL A 10 15.43 4.58 0.56
CA VAL A 10 15.60 3.47 -0.38
C VAL A 10 16.42 3.91 -1.59
N GLY A 11 17.18 2.99 -2.17
CA GLY A 11 17.95 3.25 -3.39
C GLY A 11 17.07 3.72 -4.54
N GLU A 12 17.65 4.52 -5.43
CA GLU A 12 16.92 5.27 -6.46
C GLU A 12 15.99 4.40 -7.33
N ARG A 13 16.46 3.22 -7.76
CA ARG A 13 15.66 2.26 -8.52
C ARG A 13 14.37 1.87 -7.79
N MET A 14 14.48 1.53 -6.51
CA MET A 14 13.33 1.10 -5.70
C MET A 14 12.41 2.28 -5.40
N ARG A 15 12.97 3.47 -5.17
CA ARG A 15 12.20 4.71 -5.01
C ARG A 15 11.33 5.00 -6.23
N CYS A 16 11.90 4.97 -7.44
CA CYS A 16 11.13 5.22 -8.68
C CYS A 16 9.98 4.22 -8.87
N GLN A 17 10.23 2.92 -8.63
CA GLN A 17 9.18 1.91 -8.74
C GLN A 17 8.05 2.13 -7.72
N LEU A 18 8.39 2.52 -6.49
CA LEU A 18 7.40 2.80 -5.45
C LEU A 18 6.60 4.07 -5.74
N GLU A 19 7.22 5.09 -6.33
CA GLU A 19 6.56 6.31 -6.79
C GLU A 19 5.58 6.04 -7.94
N GLU A 20 5.97 5.25 -8.95
CA GLU A 20 5.08 4.88 -10.06
C GLU A 20 3.84 4.09 -9.60
N LEU A 21 4.05 3.13 -8.70
CA LEU A 21 2.97 2.35 -8.09
C LEU A 21 2.05 3.23 -7.24
N TRP A 22 2.64 4.19 -6.51
CA TRP A 22 1.89 5.14 -5.72
C TRP A 22 1.04 6.07 -6.59
N ASP A 23 1.60 6.63 -7.65
CA ASP A 23 0.89 7.51 -8.57
C ASP A 23 -0.29 6.79 -9.24
N HIS A 24 -0.09 5.53 -9.64
CA HIS A 24 -1.20 4.70 -10.14
C HIS A 24 -2.29 4.52 -9.07
N ALA A 25 -1.92 4.11 -7.86
CA ALA A 25 -2.86 3.88 -6.77
C ALA A 25 -3.60 5.15 -6.34
N GLU A 26 -2.94 6.29 -6.31
CA GLU A 26 -3.50 7.58 -5.92
C GLU A 26 -4.54 8.08 -6.93
N ARG A 27 -4.26 7.90 -8.23
CA ARG A 27 -5.21 8.20 -9.30
C ARG A 27 -6.51 7.42 -9.14
N TYR A 28 -6.41 6.12 -8.84
CA TYR A 28 -7.58 5.27 -8.64
C TYR A 28 -8.30 5.53 -7.32
N ARG A 29 -7.57 5.85 -6.24
CA ARG A 29 -8.18 6.30 -4.98
C ARG A 29 -9.05 7.53 -5.18
N ARG A 30 -8.57 8.54 -5.92
CA ARG A 30 -9.37 9.75 -6.19
C ARG A 30 -10.65 9.47 -6.96
N TYR A 31 -10.61 8.52 -7.90
CA TYR A 31 -11.81 8.07 -8.61
C TYR A 31 -12.81 7.36 -7.69
N ARG A 32 -12.31 6.60 -6.70
CA ARG A 32 -13.11 5.82 -5.75
C ARG A 32 -13.71 6.65 -4.61
N VAL A 33 -13.11 7.77 -4.20
CA VAL A 33 -13.61 8.59 -3.06
C VAL A 33 -15.07 9.03 -3.23
N SER A 34 -15.62 9.03 -4.46
CA SER A 34 -17.04 9.30 -4.73
C SER A 34 -17.99 8.11 -4.46
N THR A 35 -17.50 6.89 -4.23
CA THR A 35 -18.31 5.66 -4.19
C THR A 35 -18.21 4.84 -2.89
N VAL A 36 -17.50 5.32 -1.88
CA VAL A 36 -17.31 4.61 -0.60
C VAL A 36 -17.41 5.54 0.60
N ASP A 37 -17.62 4.93 1.77
CA ASP A 37 -17.43 5.59 3.06
C ASP A 37 -15.96 6.05 3.21
N VAL A 38 -15.75 7.34 2.96
CA VAL A 38 -14.45 8.00 3.02
C VAL A 38 -13.89 7.97 4.44
N ALA A 39 -14.74 8.07 5.46
CA ALA A 39 -14.29 8.11 6.85
C ALA A 39 -13.68 6.76 7.27
N GLU A 40 -14.31 5.66 6.88
CA GLU A 40 -13.81 4.31 7.15
C GLU A 40 -12.46 4.06 6.46
N VAL A 41 -12.36 4.43 5.17
CA VAL A 41 -11.14 4.26 4.38
C VAL A 41 -9.98 5.09 4.96
N THR A 42 -10.24 6.33 5.38
CA THR A 42 -9.23 7.18 6.00
C THR A 42 -8.76 6.62 7.34
N ARG A 43 -9.67 6.09 8.16
CA ARG A 43 -9.34 5.48 9.45
C ARG A 43 -8.44 4.25 9.30
N ILE A 44 -8.80 3.34 8.40
CA ILE A 44 -7.99 2.15 8.10
C ILE A 44 -6.59 2.54 7.61
N ALA A 45 -6.51 3.51 6.69
CA ALA A 45 -5.21 3.99 6.19
C ALA A 45 -4.36 4.63 7.30
N HIS A 46 -4.98 5.35 8.24
CA HIS A 46 -4.29 5.94 9.37
C HIS A 46 -3.68 4.87 10.29
N ASP A 47 -4.47 3.86 10.66
CA ASP A 47 -4.01 2.77 11.55
C ASP A 47 -2.85 1.98 10.93
N GLU A 48 -2.92 1.73 9.62
CA GLU A 48 -1.86 1.08 8.85
C GLU A 48 -0.57 1.92 8.82
N HIS A 49 -0.68 3.23 8.56
CA HIS A 49 0.46 4.13 8.57
C HIS A 49 1.13 4.21 9.95
N ALA A 50 0.33 4.24 11.02
CA ALA A 50 0.84 4.22 12.39
C ALA A 50 1.63 2.94 12.67
N ALA A 51 1.11 1.77 12.26
CA ALA A 51 1.80 0.49 12.44
C ALA A 51 3.11 0.39 11.64
N ILE A 52 3.12 0.90 10.41
CA ILE A 52 4.34 0.97 9.58
C ILE A 52 5.39 1.88 10.24
N LEU A 53 4.97 3.05 10.72
CA LEU A 53 5.87 4.00 11.36
C LEU A 53 6.47 3.43 12.66
N ASP A 54 5.66 2.77 13.49
CA ASP A 54 6.12 2.10 14.70
C ASP A 54 7.16 1.01 14.39
N ALA A 55 6.90 0.17 13.38
CA ALA A 55 7.85 -0.84 12.93
C ALA A 55 9.16 -0.23 12.39
N ALA A 56 9.07 0.88 11.66
CA ALA A 56 10.23 1.61 11.15
C ALA A 56 11.05 2.23 12.29
N GLN A 57 10.41 2.85 13.28
CA GLN A 57 11.05 3.43 14.46
C GLN A 57 11.77 2.36 15.28
N LYS A 58 11.16 1.18 15.43
CA LYS A 58 11.76 0.00 16.08
C LYS A 58 12.83 -0.70 15.25
N ARG A 59 13.15 -0.19 14.05
CA ARG A 59 14.09 -0.80 13.09
C ARG A 59 13.76 -2.25 12.73
N ALA A 60 12.49 -2.64 12.82
CA ALA A 60 12.03 -3.98 12.50
C ALA A 60 11.84 -4.12 10.98
N ALA A 61 12.94 -4.20 10.23
CA ALA A 61 12.94 -4.12 8.77
C ALA A 61 11.99 -5.12 8.09
N THR A 62 12.04 -6.41 8.48
CA THR A 62 11.15 -7.44 7.94
C THR A 62 9.68 -7.11 8.22
N ARG A 63 9.36 -6.72 9.46
CA ARG A 63 8.00 -6.36 9.86
C ARG A 63 7.49 -5.13 9.11
N CYS A 64 8.33 -4.13 8.94
CA CYS A 64 8.04 -2.93 8.17
C CYS A 64 7.74 -3.28 6.71
N GLY A 65 8.57 -4.12 6.08
CA GLY A 65 8.34 -4.60 4.71
C GLY A 65 7.02 -5.35 4.55
N GLN A 66 6.68 -6.24 5.48
CA GLN A 66 5.39 -6.95 5.47
C GLN A 66 4.20 -6.00 5.57
N LEU A 67 4.26 -5.03 6.48
CA LEU A 67 3.19 -4.04 6.67
C LEU A 67 3.01 -3.16 5.44
N ILE A 68 4.12 -2.73 4.82
CA ILE A 68 4.09 -1.97 3.56
C ILE A 68 3.44 -2.79 2.45
N ALA A 69 3.84 -4.05 2.28
CA ALA A 69 3.26 -4.92 1.25
C ALA A 69 1.76 -5.14 1.46
N GLN A 70 1.32 -5.33 2.70
CA GLN A 70 -0.09 -5.47 3.06
C GLN A 70 -0.89 -4.19 2.74
N HIS A 71 -0.36 -3.03 3.11
CA HIS A 71 -0.96 -1.73 2.81
C HIS A 71 -1.11 -1.48 1.30
N LEU A 72 -0.05 -1.75 0.53
CA LEU A 72 -0.07 -1.62 -0.94
C LEU A 72 -1.06 -2.60 -1.58
N ALA A 73 -1.08 -3.86 -1.14
CA ALA A 73 -1.99 -4.87 -1.65
C ALA A 73 -3.45 -4.50 -1.37
N ARG A 74 -3.78 -4.07 -0.15
CA ARG A 74 -5.13 -3.61 0.20
C ARG A 74 -5.54 -2.44 -0.68
N THR A 75 -4.68 -1.45 -0.83
CA THR A 75 -4.94 -0.29 -1.70
C THR A 75 -5.24 -0.73 -3.14
N ALA A 76 -4.41 -1.61 -3.71
CA ALA A 76 -4.58 -2.08 -5.09
C ALA A 76 -5.86 -2.92 -5.27
N LEU A 77 -6.09 -3.91 -4.41
CA LEU A 77 -7.28 -4.78 -4.47
C LEU A 77 -8.57 -3.98 -4.32
N THR A 78 -8.57 -3.04 -3.38
CA THR A 78 -9.72 -2.17 -3.13
C THR A 78 -9.98 -1.22 -4.31
N SER A 79 -8.92 -0.72 -4.96
CA SER A 79 -9.05 0.11 -6.16
C SER A 79 -9.57 -0.69 -7.35
N ILE A 80 -9.07 -1.91 -7.56
CA ILE A 80 -9.51 -2.80 -8.64
C ILE A 80 -10.99 -3.17 -8.46
N ALA A 81 -11.39 -3.58 -7.25
CA ALA A 81 -12.78 -3.93 -6.96
C ALA A 81 -13.77 -2.77 -7.18
N GLY A 82 -13.31 -1.52 -6.99
CA GLY A 82 -14.11 -0.32 -7.27
C GLY A 82 -14.23 0.03 -8.75
N LEU A 83 -13.35 -0.49 -9.61
CA LEU A 83 -13.34 -0.22 -11.06
C LEU A 83 -13.99 -1.35 -11.85
N ASP A 84 -13.62 -2.58 -11.54
CA ASP A 84 -14.13 -3.80 -12.16
C ASP A 84 -14.14 -4.92 -11.12
N ALA A 85 -15.32 -5.16 -10.55
CA ALA A 85 -15.53 -6.19 -9.54
C ALA A 85 -15.40 -7.62 -10.11
N THR A 86 -15.38 -7.80 -11.43
CA THR A 86 -15.27 -9.10 -12.09
C THR A 86 -13.84 -9.48 -12.43
N HIS A 87 -12.92 -8.50 -12.43
CA HIS A 87 -11.50 -8.74 -12.64
C HIS A 87 -10.90 -9.56 -11.49
N ASP A 88 -10.10 -10.57 -11.81
CA ASP A 88 -9.39 -11.36 -10.80
C ASP A 88 -7.93 -10.89 -10.59
N PRO A 89 -7.63 -10.14 -9.51
CA PRO A 89 -6.28 -9.62 -9.24
C PRO A 89 -5.36 -10.65 -8.56
N TRP A 90 -5.22 -11.84 -9.15
CA TRP A 90 -4.45 -12.94 -8.59
C TRP A 90 -2.96 -12.61 -8.42
N ASN A 91 -2.39 -11.83 -9.33
CA ASN A 91 -1.00 -11.38 -9.31
C ASN A 91 -0.69 -10.48 -8.09
N VAL A 92 -1.60 -9.57 -7.74
CA VAL A 92 -1.50 -8.70 -6.55
C VAL A 92 -1.54 -9.55 -5.28
N ARG A 93 -2.45 -10.53 -5.21
CA ARG A 93 -2.54 -11.45 -4.07
C ARG A 93 -1.28 -12.31 -3.93
N GLY A 94 -0.73 -12.77 -5.06
CA GLY A 94 0.54 -13.52 -5.09
C GLY A 94 1.70 -12.70 -4.54
N ALA A 95 1.91 -11.50 -5.06
CA ALA A 95 2.98 -10.60 -4.61
C ALA A 95 2.87 -10.25 -3.11
N ALA A 96 1.66 -9.99 -2.63
CA ALA A 96 1.40 -9.73 -1.22
C ALA A 96 1.80 -10.91 -0.32
N ARG A 97 1.47 -12.15 -0.73
CA ARG A 97 1.84 -13.37 0.01
C ARG A 97 3.36 -13.56 0.08
N PHE A 98 4.05 -13.39 -1.04
CA PHE A 98 5.52 -13.49 -1.07
C PHE A 98 6.18 -12.48 -0.12
N ALA A 99 5.74 -11.22 -0.14
CA ALA A 99 6.28 -10.20 0.74
C ALA A 99 5.89 -10.40 2.22
N SER A 100 4.74 -11.02 2.49
CA SER A 100 4.29 -11.37 3.84
C SER A 100 5.05 -12.56 4.44
N ALA A 101 5.51 -13.48 3.59
CA ALA A 101 6.07 -14.75 4.01
C ALA A 101 7.45 -14.64 4.69
N GLY A 102 8.15 -13.50 4.56
CA GLY A 102 9.41 -13.23 5.25
C GLY A 102 10.52 -14.25 4.95
N SER A 103 11.43 -13.92 4.04
CA SER A 103 12.74 -14.61 3.96
C SER A 103 13.74 -13.96 4.92
#